data_AF-A0A2R6DCC2-F1
#
_entry.id   AF-A0A2R6DCC2-F1
#
_cell.length_a   1.000
_cell.length_b   1.000
_cell.length_c   1.000
_cell.angle_alpha   90.00
_cell.angle_beta   90.00
_cell.angle_gamma   90.00
#
_symmetry.space_group_name_H-M   'P 1'
#
loop_
_entity.id
_entity.type
_entity.pdbx_description
1 polymer ?
#
loop_
_entity_poly.entity_id
_entity_poly.type
_entity_poly.pdbx_seq_one_letter_code
_entity_poly.pdbx_strand_id
1 'polypeptide(L)'
;MKPEDTERNDWFGYLHILNTTFDGFDFGMFRDQLVAANWRLHDRSGGDSGDDGDSPANGQLENTYLKAKNGANEIGDAQAAAEFFRKEMTFRRYQYVTQMREGESVHQRARAAWQWTANALLDVTSGYGERPSRVIAFSAAVIVLFAALFAVAWPVGPYGGGIGYLLLSLESFITLVLGGGVAVDDPLVRLLAEVEGFVGAFLIALFVFTLTRSIHR
;
A
#
# COMPACT_ATOMS: atom_id res chain seq x y z
N MET A 1 19.05 -32.14 -41.00
CA MET A 1 18.39 -30.83 -41.20
C MET A 1 16.99 -30.88 -40.59
N LYS A 2 16.89 -30.51 -39.30
CA LYS A 2 15.73 -29.99 -38.54
C LYS A 2 16.25 -29.68 -37.12
N PRO A 3 15.70 -28.67 -36.45
CA PRO A 3 16.50 -27.59 -35.86
C PRO A 3 16.74 -27.79 -34.37
N GLU A 4 17.85 -27.21 -33.93
CA GLU A 4 18.20 -26.97 -32.54
C GLU A 4 17.23 -25.89 -31.99
N ASP A 5 16.25 -26.32 -31.20
CA ASP A 5 15.34 -25.41 -30.51
C ASP A 5 15.66 -25.40 -28.99
N THR A 6 16.17 -24.25 -28.56
CA THR A 6 15.86 -23.59 -27.28
C THR A 6 16.65 -24.01 -26.02
N GLU A 7 17.96 -23.79 -26.00
CA GLU A 7 18.61 -23.22 -24.80
C GLU A 7 18.45 -21.70 -24.86
N ARG A 8 17.28 -21.20 -24.46
CA ARG A 8 17.07 -19.76 -24.25
C ARG A 8 17.75 -19.38 -22.94
N ASN A 9 19.04 -19.08 -23.01
CA ASN A 9 19.90 -18.73 -21.89
C ASN A 9 19.22 -17.71 -20.95
N ASP A 10 18.96 -18.12 -19.70
CA ASP A 10 18.45 -17.29 -18.61
C ASP A 10 19.59 -16.45 -18.01
N TRP A 11 20.14 -15.53 -18.80
CA TRP A 11 21.31 -14.73 -18.39
C TRP A 11 20.96 -13.66 -17.35
N PHE A 12 19.69 -13.29 -17.19
CA PHE A 12 19.25 -12.35 -16.15
C PHE A 12 19.49 -12.87 -14.74
N GLY A 13 19.48 -14.19 -14.53
CA GLY A 13 19.87 -14.79 -13.25
C GLY A 13 21.35 -14.60 -12.88
N TYR A 14 22.20 -14.18 -13.83
CA TYR A 14 23.63 -13.96 -13.64
C TYR A 14 24.00 -12.48 -13.51
N LEU A 15 23.03 -11.57 -13.67
CA LEU A 15 23.24 -10.14 -13.59
C LEU A 15 23.11 -9.63 -12.15
N HIS A 16 24.22 -9.12 -11.63
CA HIS A 16 24.21 -8.36 -10.39
C HIS A 16 24.13 -6.86 -10.70
N ILE A 17 22.91 -6.32 -10.75
CA ILE A 17 22.64 -4.92 -11.04
C ILE A 17 22.30 -4.20 -9.73
N LEU A 18 23.14 -3.23 -9.35
CA LEU A 18 22.93 -2.38 -8.18
C LEU A 18 23.05 -0.91 -8.57
N ASN A 19 22.13 -0.10 -8.05
CA ASN A 19 22.13 1.36 -8.15
C ASN A 19 22.25 1.92 -9.58
N THR A 20 21.79 1.15 -10.57
CA THR A 20 21.83 1.52 -11.99
C THR A 20 20.59 2.30 -12.39
N THR A 21 20.78 3.36 -13.19
CA THR A 21 19.68 4.11 -13.82
C THR A 21 19.35 3.46 -15.16
N PHE A 22 18.05 3.33 -15.46
CA PHE A 22 17.55 2.65 -16.66
C PHE A 22 16.85 3.65 -17.57
N ASP A 23 17.62 4.49 -18.25
CA ASP A 23 17.08 5.53 -19.13
C ASP A 23 16.66 4.92 -20.48
N GLY A 24 15.36 4.91 -20.76
CA GLY A 24 14.81 4.36 -22.01
C GLY A 24 14.96 2.83 -22.18
N PHE A 25 15.28 2.09 -21.12
CA PHE A 25 15.43 0.64 -21.19
C PHE A 25 14.07 -0.07 -21.25
N ASP A 26 13.83 -0.82 -22.33
CA ASP A 26 12.59 -1.58 -22.53
C ASP A 26 12.57 -2.89 -21.74
N PHE A 27 12.04 -2.83 -20.51
CA PHE A 27 11.80 -4.01 -19.67
C PHE A 27 10.80 -4.99 -20.28
N GLY A 28 9.91 -4.53 -21.17
CA GLY A 28 8.95 -5.37 -21.88
C GLY A 28 9.63 -6.40 -22.78
N MET A 29 10.75 -6.03 -23.41
CA MET A 29 11.54 -6.92 -24.27
C MET A 29 12.12 -8.13 -23.50
N PHE A 30 12.35 -7.98 -22.20
CA PHE A 30 12.96 -9.00 -21.34
C PHE A 30 11.99 -9.58 -20.31
N ARG A 31 10.69 -9.40 -20.53
CA ARG A 31 9.64 -9.73 -19.55
C ARG A 31 9.68 -11.18 -19.08
N ASP A 32 9.81 -12.13 -20.01
CA ASP A 32 9.83 -13.56 -19.66
C ASP A 32 10.99 -13.90 -18.72
N GLN A 33 12.14 -13.25 -18.93
CA GLN A 33 13.36 -13.43 -18.15
C GLN A 33 13.23 -12.76 -16.78
N LEU A 34 12.62 -11.57 -16.71
CA LEU A 34 12.30 -10.90 -15.45
C LEU A 34 11.30 -11.69 -14.62
N VAL A 35 10.29 -12.30 -15.25
CA VAL A 35 9.33 -13.17 -14.57
C VAL A 35 10.02 -14.43 -14.05
N ALA A 36 10.90 -15.07 -14.84
CA ALA A 36 11.68 -16.23 -14.41
C ALA A 36 12.59 -15.90 -13.21
N ALA A 37 13.23 -14.73 -13.23
CA ALA A 37 14.03 -14.21 -12.12
C ALA A 37 13.20 -13.65 -10.94
N ASN A 38 11.87 -13.74 -10.98
CA ASN A 38 10.95 -13.15 -10.00
C ASN A 38 11.26 -11.67 -9.72
N TRP A 39 11.58 -10.93 -10.79
CA TRP A 39 11.93 -9.51 -10.78
C TRP A 39 13.10 -9.19 -9.83
N ARG A 40 14.02 -10.15 -9.65
CA ARG A 40 15.27 -9.94 -8.89
C ARG A 40 16.34 -9.40 -9.83
N LEU A 41 16.90 -8.24 -9.47
CA LEU A 41 17.99 -7.59 -10.21
C LEU A 41 19.35 -7.74 -9.52
N HIS A 42 19.37 -8.26 -8.30
CA HIS A 42 20.53 -8.24 -7.40
C HIS A 42 21.01 -9.66 -7.02
N ASP A 43 20.51 -10.70 -7.68
CA ASP A 43 20.89 -12.08 -7.35
C ASP A 43 22.00 -12.54 -8.30
N ARG A 44 23.05 -13.18 -7.76
CA ARG A 44 24.14 -13.77 -8.56
C ARG A 44 24.00 -15.29 -8.48
N SER A 45 23.26 -15.90 -9.40
CA SER A 45 23.20 -17.36 -9.50
C SER A 45 24.52 -17.89 -10.10
N GLY A 46 25.52 -18.19 -9.27
CA GLY A 46 26.76 -18.83 -9.74
C GLY A 46 28.00 -18.69 -8.86
N GLY A 47 27.86 -18.36 -7.57
CA GLY A 47 28.95 -18.37 -6.61
C GLY A 47 28.57 -19.23 -5.43
N ASP A 48 29.45 -20.17 -5.11
CA ASP A 48 29.46 -21.06 -3.96
C ASP A 48 28.79 -20.48 -2.71
N SER A 49 28.08 -21.34 -1.96
CA SER A 49 27.56 -21.01 -0.62
C SER A 49 28.74 -21.00 0.37
N GLY A 50 29.68 -20.10 0.12
CA GLY A 50 30.85 -19.80 0.91
C GLY A 50 30.74 -18.37 1.41
N ASP A 51 30.72 -18.26 2.72
CA ASP A 51 30.75 -17.07 3.56
C ASP A 51 31.70 -15.94 3.06
N ASP A 52 31.35 -14.71 3.46
CA ASP A 52 32.05 -13.42 3.30
C ASP A 52 32.05 -12.68 1.94
N GLY A 53 31.28 -11.58 1.87
CA GLY A 53 31.61 -10.44 1.01
C GLY A 53 30.42 -9.60 0.52
N ASP A 54 29.97 -8.65 1.34
CA ASP A 54 29.11 -7.52 0.95
C ASP A 54 27.63 -7.87 0.66
N SER A 55 26.88 -8.20 1.73
CA SER A 55 25.44 -7.92 1.69
C SER A 55 25.27 -6.44 1.34
N PRO A 56 24.60 -6.09 0.22
CA PRO A 56 24.54 -4.72 -0.27
C PRO A 56 24.12 -3.78 0.84
N ALA A 57 24.92 -2.73 1.07
CA ALA A 57 24.74 -1.80 2.18
C ALA A 57 23.27 -1.39 2.31
N ASN A 58 22.74 -1.39 3.53
CA ASN A 58 21.36 -1.01 3.85
C ASN A 58 20.99 0.29 3.10
N GLY A 59 20.11 0.20 2.09
CA GLY A 59 19.76 1.32 1.19
C GLY A 59 20.01 1.07 -0.30
N GLN A 60 21.02 0.28 -0.66
CA GLN A 60 21.40 0.06 -2.07
C GLN A 60 20.34 -0.72 -2.86
N LEU A 61 19.73 -1.74 -2.24
CA LEU A 61 18.65 -2.50 -2.87
C LEU A 61 17.40 -1.65 -3.09
N GLU A 62 17.01 -0.83 -2.11
CA GLU A 62 15.89 0.11 -2.26
C GLU A 62 16.15 1.07 -3.43
N ASN A 63 17.34 1.67 -3.49
CA ASN A 63 17.71 2.58 -4.57
C ASN A 63 17.70 1.88 -5.95
N THR A 64 18.18 0.64 -6.00
CA THR A 64 18.17 -0.19 -7.23
C THR A 64 16.75 -0.37 -7.76
N TYR A 65 15.81 -0.76 -6.89
CA TYR A 65 14.42 -0.97 -7.28
C TYR A 65 13.67 0.35 -7.56
N LEU A 66 14.02 1.43 -6.86
CA LEU A 66 13.50 2.77 -7.13
C LEU A 66 13.91 3.25 -8.54
N LYS A 67 15.19 3.08 -8.91
CA LYS A 67 15.69 3.46 -10.24
C LYS A 67 15.09 2.60 -11.34
N ALA A 68 14.96 1.29 -11.13
CA ALA A 68 14.29 0.39 -12.09
C ALA A 68 12.82 0.77 -12.30
N LYS A 69 12.10 1.10 -11.22
CA LYS A 69 10.73 1.62 -11.29
C LYS A 69 10.64 2.91 -12.10
N ASN A 70 11.56 3.86 -11.87
CA ASN A 70 11.57 5.13 -12.58
C ASN A 70 11.82 4.93 -14.08
N GLY A 71 12.78 4.08 -14.46
CA GLY A 71 13.02 3.73 -15.86
C GLY A 71 11.82 3.07 -16.53
N ALA A 72 11.14 2.14 -15.83
CA ALA A 72 9.92 1.53 -16.35
C ALA A 72 8.78 2.54 -16.54
N ASN A 73 8.63 3.50 -15.63
CA ASN A 73 7.63 4.57 -15.77
C ASN A 73 7.97 5.53 -16.93
N GLU A 74 9.24 5.82 -17.18
CA GLU A 74 9.69 6.73 -18.26
C GLU A 74 9.23 6.26 -19.64
N ILE A 75 9.21 4.94 -19.86
CA ILE A 75 8.78 4.33 -21.13
C ILE A 75 7.33 3.84 -21.11
N GLY A 76 6.59 4.05 -20.02
CA GLY A 76 5.19 3.64 -19.88
C GLY A 76 4.95 2.14 -19.61
N ASP A 77 5.96 1.36 -19.17
CA ASP A 77 5.76 -0.04 -18.77
C ASP A 77 5.18 -0.13 -17.34
N ALA A 78 3.86 0.04 -17.25
CA ALA A 78 3.13 0.03 -16.00
C ALA A 78 3.27 -1.29 -15.21
N GLN A 79 3.44 -2.42 -15.90
CA GLN A 79 3.57 -3.74 -15.27
C GLN A 79 4.94 -3.89 -14.62
N ALA A 80 6.02 -3.57 -15.34
CA ALA A 80 7.37 -3.60 -14.79
C ALA A 80 7.53 -2.63 -13.60
N ALA A 81 6.97 -1.43 -13.72
CA ALA A 81 6.99 -0.45 -12.64
C ALA A 81 6.27 -0.94 -11.38
N ALA A 82 5.15 -1.66 -11.50
CA ALA A 82 4.43 -2.23 -10.35
C ALA A 82 5.23 -3.34 -9.65
N GLU A 83 5.94 -4.16 -10.42
CA GLU A 83 6.78 -5.24 -9.91
C GLU A 83 8.01 -4.73 -9.16
N PHE A 84 8.71 -3.74 -9.72
CA PHE A 84 9.83 -3.08 -9.05
C PHE A 84 9.41 -2.32 -7.80
N PHE A 85 8.22 -1.69 -7.83
CA PHE A 85 7.67 -1.05 -6.64
C PHE A 85 7.44 -2.05 -5.50
N ARG A 86 6.91 -3.25 -5.78
CA ARG A 86 6.73 -4.30 -4.76
C ARG A 86 8.06 -4.69 -4.11
N LYS A 87 9.13 -4.75 -4.90
CA LYS A 87 10.48 -5.06 -4.40
C LYS A 87 11.06 -3.92 -3.58
N GLU A 88 10.96 -2.67 -4.04
CA GLU A 88 11.32 -1.46 -3.29
C GLU A 88 10.72 -1.48 -1.88
N MET A 89 9.40 -1.74 -1.79
CA MET A 89 8.68 -1.79 -0.52
C MET A 89 9.11 -2.93 0.40
N THR A 90 9.49 -4.08 -0.16
CA THR A 90 10.00 -5.22 0.62
C THR A 90 11.32 -4.84 1.30
N PHE A 91 12.25 -4.25 0.57
CA PHE A 91 13.55 -3.85 1.12
C PHE A 91 13.47 -2.64 2.05
N ARG A 92 12.52 -1.73 1.79
CA ARG A 92 12.22 -0.60 2.67
C ARG A 92 11.72 -1.06 4.05
N ARG A 93 10.90 -2.13 4.10
CA ARG A 93 10.44 -2.73 5.37
C ARG A 93 11.58 -3.32 6.20
N TYR A 94 12.59 -3.91 5.57
CA TYR A 94 13.78 -4.42 6.26
C TYR A 94 14.64 -3.31 6.88
N GLN A 95 14.75 -2.14 6.23
CA GLN A 95 15.53 -1.01 6.76
C GLN A 95 14.93 -0.35 8.00
N TYR A 96 13.60 -0.27 8.10
CA TYR A 96 12.94 0.32 9.27
C TYR A 96 13.08 -0.54 10.53
N VAL A 97 13.23 -1.87 10.40
CA VAL A 97 13.46 -2.75 11.56
C VAL A 97 14.86 -2.54 12.15
N THR A 98 15.86 -2.19 11.32
CA THR A 98 17.25 -1.98 11.77
C THR A 98 17.48 -0.58 12.36
N GLN A 99 16.83 0.47 11.84
CA GLN A 99 17.00 1.85 12.31
C GLN A 99 16.25 2.19 13.62
N MET A 100 15.32 1.36 14.10
CA MET A 100 14.60 1.62 15.36
C MET A 100 15.45 1.45 16.63
N ARG A 101 16.71 1.00 16.51
CA ARG A 101 17.62 0.80 17.66
C ARG A 101 18.51 2.00 18.02
N GLU A 102 18.55 3.08 17.23
CA GLU A 102 19.58 4.15 17.39
C GLU A 102 19.03 5.59 17.34
N GLY A 103 18.01 5.93 18.14
CA GLY A 103 17.42 7.29 18.17
C GLY A 103 17.67 8.08 19.46
N GLU A 104 18.66 8.98 19.46
CA GLU A 104 19.18 9.71 20.65
C GLU A 104 18.47 11.04 21.03
N SER A 105 17.31 11.44 20.45
CA SER A 105 16.65 12.72 20.84
C SER A 105 15.11 12.72 20.81
N VAL A 106 14.48 13.22 21.87
CA VAL A 106 13.01 13.27 22.10
C VAL A 106 12.26 14.05 21.02
N HIS A 107 12.84 15.15 20.52
CA HIS A 107 12.21 15.99 19.49
C HIS A 107 12.24 15.33 18.11
N GLN A 108 13.30 14.58 17.82
CA GLN A 108 13.41 13.75 16.61
C GLN A 108 12.51 12.51 16.71
N ARG A 109 12.37 11.92 17.90
CA ARG A 109 11.44 10.81 18.16
C ARG A 109 9.98 11.21 17.95
N ALA A 110 9.57 12.42 18.36
CA ALA A 110 8.21 12.91 18.11
C ALA A 110 7.92 13.13 16.61
N ARG A 111 8.86 13.73 15.88
CA ARG A 111 8.73 13.93 14.43
C ARG A 111 8.74 12.60 13.66
N ALA A 112 9.62 11.69 14.06
CA ALA A 112 9.69 10.34 13.51
C ALA A 112 8.42 9.54 13.83
N ALA A 113 7.86 9.66 15.04
CA ALA A 113 6.58 9.05 15.41
C ALA A 113 5.42 9.62 14.61
N TRP A 114 5.42 10.94 14.32
CA TRP A 114 4.42 11.55 13.44
C TRP A 114 4.53 11.03 12.01
N GLN A 115 5.74 10.98 11.44
CA GLN A 115 5.96 10.48 10.09
C GLN A 115 5.71 8.99 9.97
N TRP A 116 6.03 8.21 11.00
CA TRP A 116 5.69 6.79 11.08
C TRP A 116 4.18 6.60 11.17
N THR A 117 3.49 7.34 12.04
CA THR A 117 2.03 7.26 12.18
C THR A 117 1.34 7.68 10.89
N ALA A 118 1.77 8.77 10.25
CA ALA A 118 1.23 9.21 8.96
C ALA A 118 1.49 8.19 7.84
N ASN A 119 2.70 7.63 7.76
CA ASN A 119 3.04 6.60 6.76
C ASN A 119 2.32 5.28 7.02
N ALA A 120 2.14 4.87 8.28
CA ALA A 120 1.40 3.68 8.67
C ALA A 120 -0.10 3.85 8.42
N LEU A 121 -0.67 5.02 8.72
CA LEU A 121 -2.03 5.38 8.35
C LEU A 121 -2.20 5.28 6.84
N LEU A 122 -1.29 5.85 6.05
CA LEU A 122 -1.34 5.78 4.60
C LEU A 122 -1.19 4.34 4.07
N ASP A 123 -0.33 3.52 4.66
CA ASP A 123 -0.16 2.12 4.25
C ASP A 123 -1.43 1.30 4.55
N VAL A 124 -1.96 1.41 5.77
CA VAL A 124 -3.17 0.68 6.21
C VAL A 124 -4.41 1.12 5.44
N THR A 125 -4.60 2.43 5.27
CA THR A 125 -5.84 2.96 4.64
C THR A 125 -5.78 2.95 3.11
N SER A 126 -4.61 3.18 2.51
CA SER A 126 -4.51 3.44 1.07
C SER A 126 -3.45 2.60 0.34
N GLY A 127 -2.67 1.79 1.07
CA GLY A 127 -1.48 1.15 0.50
C GLY A 127 -0.57 2.15 -0.18
N TYR A 128 -0.20 3.24 0.51
CA TYR A 128 0.61 4.36 0.00
C TYR A 128 -0.05 5.24 -1.07
N GLY A 129 -1.38 5.23 -1.14
CA GLY A 129 -2.17 6.03 -2.07
C GLY A 129 -2.21 5.45 -3.48
N GLU A 130 -1.85 4.17 -3.63
CA GLU A 130 -1.67 3.52 -4.93
C GLU A 130 -2.85 2.65 -5.35
N ARG A 131 -3.75 2.33 -4.41
CA ARG A 131 -4.87 1.42 -4.65
C ARG A 131 -6.16 1.98 -4.04
N PRO A 132 -6.97 2.74 -4.78
CA PRO A 132 -8.26 3.25 -4.29
C PRO A 132 -9.18 2.12 -3.78
N SER A 133 -9.02 0.90 -4.28
CA SER A 133 -9.74 -0.29 -3.78
C SER A 133 -9.47 -0.62 -2.31
N ARG A 134 -8.28 -0.31 -1.77
CA ARG A 134 -7.99 -0.48 -0.34
C ARG A 134 -8.76 0.51 0.53
N VAL A 135 -8.91 1.75 0.05
CA VAL A 135 -9.71 2.76 0.75
C VAL A 135 -11.18 2.34 0.79
N ILE A 136 -11.72 1.81 -0.30
CA ILE A 136 -13.09 1.27 -0.34
C ILE A 136 -13.26 0.13 0.68
N ALA A 137 -12.33 -0.84 0.70
CA ALA A 137 -12.39 -1.96 1.64
C ALA A 137 -12.29 -1.50 3.11
N PHE A 138 -11.42 -0.52 3.39
CA PHE A 138 -11.28 0.05 4.72
C PHE A 138 -12.54 0.82 5.14
N SER A 139 -13.11 1.65 4.27
CA SER A 139 -14.39 2.32 4.51
C SER A 139 -15.51 1.33 4.80
N ALA A 140 -15.61 0.23 4.03
CA ALA A 140 -16.58 -0.82 4.29
C ALA A 140 -16.37 -1.49 5.67
N ALA A 141 -15.13 -1.71 6.08
CA ALA A 141 -14.80 -2.25 7.40
C ALA A 141 -15.18 -1.27 8.53
N VAL A 142 -14.96 0.04 8.35
CA VAL A 142 -15.38 1.07 9.29
C VAL A 142 -16.91 1.08 9.44
N ILE A 143 -17.65 1.05 8.33
CA ILE A 143 -19.12 0.99 8.33
C ILE A 143 -19.61 -0.25 9.10
N VAL A 144 -19.06 -1.43 8.81
CA VAL A 144 -19.46 -2.66 9.52
C VAL A 144 -19.12 -2.59 11.01
N LEU A 145 -17.97 -2.01 11.37
CA LEU A 145 -17.57 -1.81 12.76
C LEU A 145 -18.54 -0.89 13.50
N PHE A 146 -18.87 0.28 12.94
CA PHE A 146 -19.77 1.23 13.57
C PHE A 146 -21.20 0.71 13.62
N ALA A 147 -21.68 -0.02 12.61
CA ALA A 147 -22.95 -0.72 12.69
C ALA A 147 -23.02 -1.68 13.88
N ALA A 148 -21.94 -2.42 14.16
CA ALA A 148 -21.85 -3.27 15.34
C ALA A 148 -21.82 -2.45 16.64
N LEU A 149 -21.09 -1.32 16.67
CA LEU A 149 -21.07 -0.43 17.83
C LEU A 149 -22.45 0.18 18.12
N PHE A 150 -23.20 0.57 17.09
CA PHE A 150 -24.58 1.04 17.25
C PHE A 150 -25.51 -0.06 17.74
N ALA A 151 -25.33 -1.30 17.32
CA ALA A 151 -26.11 -2.43 17.84
C ALA A 151 -25.89 -2.64 19.34
N VAL A 152 -24.66 -2.43 19.83
CA VAL A 152 -24.33 -2.50 21.26
C VAL A 152 -24.83 -1.26 22.02
N ALA A 153 -24.63 -0.08 21.46
CA ALA A 153 -25.00 1.19 22.09
C ALA A 153 -26.52 1.44 22.10
N TRP A 154 -27.24 0.91 21.11
CA TRP A 154 -28.68 1.12 20.95
C TRP A 154 -29.44 -0.19 20.63
N PRO A 155 -29.67 -1.06 21.63
CA PRO A 155 -30.23 -2.40 21.39
C PRO A 155 -31.67 -2.42 20.86
N VAL A 156 -32.45 -1.35 21.06
CA VAL A 156 -33.82 -1.24 20.50
C VAL A 156 -33.81 -1.02 18.99
N GLY A 157 -32.69 -0.50 18.46
CA GLY A 157 -32.35 -0.46 17.05
C GLY A 157 -33.09 0.59 16.22
N PRO A 158 -32.42 1.17 15.21
CA PRO A 158 -33.05 2.05 14.26
C PRO A 158 -33.85 1.25 13.21
N TYR A 159 -34.89 1.86 12.65
CA TYR A 159 -35.61 1.35 11.47
C TYR A 159 -36.24 -0.06 11.60
N GLY A 160 -36.43 -0.59 12.82
CA GLY A 160 -37.23 -1.80 13.07
C GLY A 160 -36.57 -3.14 12.69
N GLY A 161 -35.25 -3.18 12.43
CA GLY A 161 -34.55 -4.44 12.13
C GLY A 161 -33.03 -4.31 12.12
N GLY A 162 -32.32 -5.46 12.13
CA GLY A 162 -30.86 -5.50 12.22
C GLY A 162 -30.11 -4.82 11.05
N ILE A 163 -30.73 -4.73 9.87
CA ILE A 163 -30.18 -3.98 8.73
C ILE A 163 -30.17 -2.47 8.98
N GLY A 164 -31.01 -1.99 9.91
CA GLY A 164 -31.11 -0.58 10.27
C GLY A 164 -29.80 -0.01 10.81
N TYR A 165 -28.99 -0.82 11.50
CA TYR A 165 -27.69 -0.37 12.00
C TYR A 165 -26.68 -0.11 10.88
N LEU A 166 -26.72 -0.92 9.82
CA LEU A 166 -25.89 -0.69 8.62
C LEU A 166 -26.36 0.55 7.86
N LEU A 167 -27.67 0.79 7.78
CA LEU A 167 -28.21 2.01 7.19
C LEU A 167 -27.82 3.25 8.00
N LEU A 168 -27.98 3.21 9.33
CA LEU A 168 -27.58 4.29 10.23
C LEU A 168 -26.08 4.59 10.13
N SER A 169 -25.25 3.55 10.07
CA SER A 169 -23.79 3.70 9.90
C SER A 169 -23.44 4.24 8.53
N LEU A 170 -24.08 3.78 7.46
CA LEU A 170 -23.88 4.34 6.13
C LEU A 170 -24.26 5.81 6.08
N GLU A 171 -25.44 6.19 6.59
CA GLU A 171 -25.93 7.57 6.70
C GLU A 171 -24.96 8.46 7.48
N SER A 172 -24.50 7.98 8.63
CA SER A 172 -23.53 8.69 9.48
C SER A 172 -22.19 8.85 8.76
N PHE A 173 -21.66 7.79 8.14
CA PHE A 173 -20.40 7.77 7.43
C PHE A 173 -20.35 8.77 6.26
N ILE A 174 -21.42 8.86 5.46
CA ILE A 174 -21.50 9.85 4.37
C ILE A 174 -22.03 11.21 4.85
N THR A 175 -22.30 11.37 6.14
CA THR A 175 -22.91 12.55 6.76
C THR A 175 -24.24 12.97 6.12
N LEU A 176 -25.00 12.00 5.59
CA LEU A 176 -26.23 12.24 4.85
C LEU A 176 -27.42 11.76 5.68
N VAL A 177 -28.32 12.70 6.00
CA VAL A 177 -29.60 12.39 6.64
C VAL A 177 -30.69 12.45 5.56
N LEU A 178 -31.18 11.30 5.11
CA LEU A 178 -32.37 11.26 4.24
C LEU A 178 -33.58 11.65 5.09
N GLY A 179 -34.32 12.67 4.65
CA GLY A 179 -35.44 13.28 5.37
C GLY A 179 -36.43 12.23 5.89
N GLY A 180 -36.42 12.03 7.21
CA GLY A 180 -37.05 10.88 7.87
C GLY A 180 -36.18 10.23 8.95
N GLY A 181 -34.97 10.74 9.19
CA GLY A 181 -34.03 10.23 10.19
C GLY A 181 -34.69 9.90 11.54
N VAL A 182 -34.33 8.75 12.10
CA VAL A 182 -34.78 8.36 13.43
C VAL A 182 -34.32 9.44 14.41
N ALA A 183 -35.24 9.96 15.23
CA ALA A 183 -34.86 10.80 16.35
C ALA A 183 -34.00 9.94 17.31
N VAL A 184 -32.68 10.10 17.19
CA VAL A 184 -31.73 9.46 18.10
C VAL A 184 -31.69 10.33 19.33
N ASP A 185 -32.38 9.95 20.40
CA ASP A 185 -32.36 10.73 21.64
C ASP A 185 -31.14 10.39 22.53
N ASP A 186 -30.49 9.25 22.28
CA ASP A 186 -29.35 8.78 23.05
C ASP A 186 -28.06 9.57 22.70
N PRO A 187 -27.44 10.27 23.67
CA PRO A 187 -26.22 11.04 23.44
C PRO A 187 -25.02 10.21 22.98
N LEU A 188 -24.90 8.95 23.42
CA LEU A 188 -23.79 8.08 23.05
C LEU A 188 -23.87 7.69 21.58
N VAL A 189 -25.08 7.39 21.11
CA VAL A 189 -25.34 7.05 19.70
C VAL A 189 -25.08 8.26 18.80
N ARG A 190 -25.48 9.47 19.25
CA ARG A 190 -25.16 10.72 18.53
C ARG A 190 -23.65 10.94 18.43
N LEU A 191 -22.92 10.79 19.53
CA LEU A 191 -21.46 10.94 19.53
C LEU A 191 -20.80 9.93 18.60
N LEU A 192 -21.25 8.67 18.61
CA LEU A 192 -20.74 7.64 17.70
C LEU A 192 -20.99 8.00 16.23
N ALA A 193 -22.19 8.51 15.90
CA ALA A 193 -22.52 8.97 14.55
C ALA A 193 -21.66 10.16 14.10
N GLU A 194 -21.41 11.13 15.00
CA GLU A 194 -20.53 12.27 14.72
C GLU A 194 -19.08 11.83 14.49
N VAL A 195 -18.57 10.91 15.31
CA VAL A 195 -17.22 10.34 15.14
C VAL A 195 -17.12 9.55 13.84
N GLU A 196 -18.12 8.75 13.50
CA GLU A 196 -18.15 8.02 12.23
C GLU A 196 -18.18 8.96 11.03
N GLY A 197 -19.03 9.99 11.05
CA GLY A 197 -19.11 10.98 9.99
C GLY A 197 -17.81 11.77 9.82
N PHE A 198 -17.13 12.10 10.92
CA PHE A 198 -15.79 12.69 10.88
C PHE A 198 -14.80 11.76 10.18
N VAL A 199 -14.71 10.49 10.60
CA VAL A 199 -13.83 9.49 9.97
C VAL A 199 -14.19 9.28 8.49
N GLY A 200 -15.48 9.20 8.17
CA GLY A 200 -16.00 9.05 6.82
C GLY A 200 -15.61 10.20 5.90
N ALA A 201 -15.69 11.45 6.37
CA ALA A 201 -15.25 12.62 5.62
C ALA A 201 -13.76 12.55 5.23
N PHE A 202 -12.89 12.13 6.16
CA PHE A 202 -11.46 11.93 5.87
C PHE A 202 -11.22 10.78 4.89
N LEU A 203 -11.97 9.67 5.00
CA LEU A 203 -11.83 8.53 4.11
C LEU A 203 -12.35 8.83 2.70
N ILE A 204 -13.40 9.62 2.55
CA ILE A 204 -13.88 10.11 1.25
C ILE A 204 -12.83 11.03 0.63
N ALA A 205 -12.26 11.97 1.39
CA ALA A 205 -11.19 12.84 0.91
C ALA A 205 -9.95 12.04 0.47
N LEU A 206 -9.55 11.06 1.27
CA LEU A 206 -8.46 10.14 0.94
C LEU A 206 -8.78 9.33 -0.33
N PHE A 207 -10.00 8.79 -0.45
CA PHE A 207 -10.44 8.06 -1.62
C PHE A 207 -10.30 8.92 -2.89
N VAL A 208 -10.83 10.15 -2.87
CA VAL A 208 -10.73 11.10 -3.99
C VAL A 208 -9.26 11.38 -4.32
N PHE A 209 -8.41 11.61 -3.32
CA PHE A 209 -6.97 11.80 -3.51
C PHE A 209 -6.29 10.59 -4.18
N THR A 210 -6.59 9.38 -3.72
CA THR A 210 -6.01 8.17 -4.33
C THR A 210 -6.53 7.93 -5.74
N LEU A 211 -7.80 8.26 -6.01
CA LEU A 211 -8.40 8.13 -7.32
C LEU A 211 -7.75 9.09 -8.32
N THR A 212 -7.59 10.38 -7.96
CA THR A 212 -6.97 11.38 -8.85
C THR A 212 -5.51 11.03 -9.16
N ARG A 213 -4.77 10.54 -8.16
CA ARG A 213 -3.39 10.07 -8.33
C ARG A 213 -3.30 8.81 -9.21
N SER A 214 -4.29 7.92 -9.13
CA SER A 214 -4.32 6.70 -9.96
C SER A 214 -4.60 6.96 -11.44
N ILE A 215 -5.30 8.04 -11.78
CA ILE A 215 -5.68 8.41 -13.16
C ILE A 215 -4.54 9.13 -13.90
N HIS A 216 -3.68 9.86 -13.20
CA HIS A 216 -2.54 10.57 -13.80
C HIS A 216 -1.33 9.64 -14.09
N ARG A 217 -1.59 8.35 -14.27
CA ARG A 217 -0.59 7.34 -14.55
C ARG A 217 -0.86 6.66 -15.88
#